data_AF-A0ABD6DRM1-F1
#
_entry.id   AF-A0ABD6DRM1-F1
#
_cell.length_a   1.000
_cell.length_b   1.000
_cell.length_c   1.000
_cell.angle_alpha   90.00
_cell.angle_beta   90.00
_cell.angle_gamma   90.00
#
_symmetry.space_group_name_H-M   'P 1'
#
loop_
_entity.id
_entity.type
_entity.pdbx_description
1 polymer ?
#
loop_
_entity_poly.entity_id
_entity_poly.type
_entity_poly.pdbx_seq_one_letter_code
_entity_poly.pdbx_strand_id
1 'polypeptide(L)'
;MDSTTSETQDRGVSELLGLVLLFGMVAVGIATILLAGSVAVDSIQEEASVSSAQMGMHELDSRVGDTAGGPVGIDLGSRDGVYRVVRNGSVTFTVNDRATCSTTEPLGSVQYHDRRGNRLAYEAGGIWRLDSDGGISMVSPPQIDHEDGTLTMDLTNISGEFDGGAAVMRSDETDDDEIVRELYQGGTGCFPPQNITITVESQFYEAWGRYFESTLNESTTVVDDDATTATVELPIDSTFSVNASDDSVTSSTQFNATVELLGTELSGISGDNVIYGPTTFRVVAGSNEYTPWPDGDPNDGIAAAAAEDDVNDPTEGEHQSHQLTDVAPGTPITVRATSWQCGSWEDTNQDITVGGDSYDQWRCTYVDSQRISLNSSGESSNLVVLQDGEQVPNFGAAGPEQRGLGEILDSRIDGTGTLQLASNEFVFLYELSEENADPDDADGSGDPDYNDAVVLVTIEQSWNGIGDFSISIEKDQIIVEEDDEENSRTVPGLVPTA
;
A
#
# COMPACT_ATOMS: atom_id res chain seq x y z
N MET A 1 -49.73 -33.05 109.20
CA MET A 1 -48.52 -32.24 109.43
C MET A 1 -48.08 -31.73 108.07
N ASP A 2 -48.11 -30.41 107.98
CA ASP A 2 -47.58 -29.47 107.01
C ASP A 2 -46.70 -29.97 105.85
N SER A 3 -47.02 -29.50 104.63
CA SER A 3 -46.04 -28.83 103.78
C SER A 3 -46.75 -28.01 102.71
N THR A 4 -46.70 -26.69 102.87
CA THR A 4 -46.94 -25.66 101.85
C THR A 4 -45.87 -25.69 100.75
N THR A 5 -46.29 -25.57 99.49
CA THR A 5 -45.50 -24.84 98.47
C THR A 5 -46.42 -24.01 97.58
N SER A 6 -46.18 -22.70 97.65
CA SER A 6 -46.64 -21.66 96.74
C SER A 6 -45.96 -21.81 95.38
N GLU A 7 -46.69 -21.63 94.28
CA GLU A 7 -46.10 -21.08 93.06
C GLU A 7 -47.11 -20.19 92.32
N THR A 8 -46.97 -18.90 92.60
CA THR A 8 -47.40 -17.79 91.75
C THR A 8 -46.53 -17.72 90.49
N GLN A 9 -47.21 -17.63 89.33
CA GLN A 9 -46.89 -16.70 88.24
C GLN A 9 -45.62 -16.94 87.40
N ASP A 10 -45.76 -17.69 86.29
CA ASP A 10 -44.79 -17.64 85.19
C ASP A 10 -45.44 -17.85 83.80
N ARG A 11 -46.34 -16.91 83.42
CA ARG A 11 -46.96 -16.86 82.07
C ARG A 11 -46.71 -15.54 81.32
N GLY A 12 -45.85 -14.67 81.84
CA GLY A 12 -45.45 -13.41 81.20
C GLY A 12 -44.14 -13.46 80.41
N VAL A 13 -43.40 -14.57 80.47
CA VAL A 13 -42.03 -14.66 79.91
C VAL A 13 -42.01 -15.21 78.48
N SER A 14 -42.93 -16.11 78.09
CA SER A 14 -42.97 -16.70 76.74
C SER A 14 -43.32 -15.70 75.63
N GLU A 15 -44.19 -14.73 75.89
CA GLU A 15 -44.59 -13.72 74.90
C GLU A 15 -43.41 -12.79 74.56
N LEU A 16 -42.66 -12.36 75.59
CA LEU A 16 -41.47 -11.51 75.45
C LEU A 16 -40.32 -12.25 74.78
N LEU A 17 -40.09 -13.53 75.13
CA LEU A 17 -39.03 -14.33 74.52
C LEU A 17 -39.28 -14.55 73.01
N GLY A 18 -40.55 -14.80 72.63
CA GLY A 18 -40.94 -14.95 71.23
C GLY A 18 -40.74 -13.66 70.41
N LEU A 19 -41.07 -12.51 70.99
CA LEU A 19 -40.86 -11.20 70.35
C LEU A 19 -39.37 -10.89 70.17
N VAL A 20 -38.55 -11.12 71.19
CA VAL A 20 -37.09 -10.89 71.12
C VAL A 20 -36.43 -11.80 70.09
N LEU A 21 -36.83 -13.08 70.02
CA LEU A 21 -36.33 -14.02 69.01
C LEU A 21 -36.76 -13.64 67.59
N LEU A 22 -38.00 -13.16 67.40
CA LEU A 22 -38.46 -12.65 66.11
C LEU A 22 -37.63 -11.44 65.67
N PHE A 23 -37.44 -10.45 66.54
CA PHE A 23 -36.61 -9.27 66.23
C PHE A 23 -35.16 -9.67 65.93
N GLY A 24 -34.59 -10.61 66.69
CA GLY A 24 -33.26 -11.14 66.43
C GLY A 24 -33.14 -11.82 65.06
N MET A 25 -34.12 -12.65 64.70
CA MET A 25 -34.15 -13.34 63.40
C MET A 25 -34.33 -12.37 62.24
N VAL A 26 -35.23 -11.39 62.38
CA VAL A 26 -35.43 -10.33 61.37
C VAL A 26 -34.17 -9.50 61.21
N ALA A 27 -33.51 -9.11 62.31
CA ALA A 27 -32.27 -8.36 62.25
C ALA A 27 -31.13 -9.14 61.56
N VAL A 28 -30.97 -10.43 61.87
CA VAL A 28 -30.00 -11.30 61.19
C VAL A 28 -30.34 -11.47 59.71
N GLY A 29 -31.62 -11.64 59.38
CA GLY A 29 -32.08 -11.74 57.99
C GLY A 29 -31.76 -10.48 57.18
N ILE A 30 -32.08 -9.30 57.72
CA ILE A 30 -31.77 -8.01 57.09
C ILE A 30 -30.25 -7.83 56.94
N ALA A 31 -29.47 -8.12 57.98
CA ALA A 31 -28.01 -8.02 57.92
C ALA A 31 -27.42 -8.92 56.83
N THR A 32 -27.94 -10.14 56.69
CA THR A 32 -27.49 -11.09 55.65
C THR A 32 -27.83 -10.58 54.25
N ILE A 33 -29.04 -10.05 54.05
CA ILE A 33 -29.47 -9.47 52.77
C ILE A 33 -28.62 -8.25 52.41
N LEU A 34 -28.33 -7.36 53.37
CA LEU A 34 -27.52 -6.18 53.12
C LEU A 34 -26.09 -6.52 52.70
N LEU A 35 -25.47 -7.52 53.34
CA LEU A 35 -24.12 -7.98 53.01
C LEU A 35 -24.05 -8.68 51.64
N ALA A 36 -25.02 -9.53 51.32
CA ALA A 36 -25.07 -10.17 50.00
C ALA A 36 -25.45 -9.16 48.90
N GLY A 37 -26.38 -8.25 49.22
CA GLY A 37 -26.84 -7.19 48.33
C GLY A 37 -25.73 -6.21 47.97
N SER A 38 -24.84 -5.86 48.91
CA SER A 38 -23.73 -4.95 48.61
C SER A 38 -22.74 -5.53 47.59
N VAL A 39 -22.43 -6.83 47.67
CA VAL A 39 -21.53 -7.48 46.70
C VAL A 39 -22.17 -7.55 45.31
N ALA A 40 -23.46 -7.89 45.24
CA ALA A 40 -24.17 -7.93 43.96
C ALA A 40 -24.33 -6.55 43.31
N VAL A 41 -24.59 -5.52 44.12
CA VAL A 41 -24.70 -4.13 43.66
C VAL A 41 -23.35 -3.59 43.18
N ASP A 42 -22.24 -3.96 43.84
CA ASP A 42 -20.89 -3.60 43.42
C ASP A 42 -20.53 -4.20 42.05
N SER A 43 -20.83 -5.49 41.84
CA SER A 43 -20.60 -6.13 40.53
C SER A 43 -21.43 -5.52 39.40
N ILE A 44 -22.69 -5.13 39.67
CA ILE A 44 -23.56 -4.51 38.66
C ILE A 44 -23.06 -3.10 38.30
N GLN A 45 -22.61 -2.32 39.29
CA GLN A 45 -22.08 -0.97 39.05
C GLN A 45 -20.81 -1.01 38.21
N GLU A 46 -19.95 -2.00 38.44
CA GLU A 46 -18.72 -2.18 37.67
C GLU A 46 -18.98 -2.58 36.22
N GLU A 47 -19.84 -3.58 35.98
CA GLU A 47 -20.23 -3.98 34.62
C GLU A 47 -20.87 -2.81 33.86
N ALA A 48 -21.70 -2.01 34.55
CA ALA A 48 -22.25 -0.79 34.00
C ALA A 48 -21.18 0.28 33.71
N SER A 49 -20.11 0.36 34.52
CA SER A 49 -19.00 1.28 34.31
C SER A 49 -18.16 0.90 33.10
N VAL A 50 -17.83 -0.38 32.92
CA VAL A 50 -17.11 -0.87 31.73
C VAL A 50 -17.95 -0.68 30.47
N SER A 51 -19.24 -0.99 30.52
CA SER A 51 -20.16 -0.75 29.39
C SER A 51 -20.27 0.75 29.06
N SER A 52 -20.29 1.61 30.07
CA SER A 52 -20.27 3.07 29.87
C SER A 52 -18.96 3.54 29.25
N ALA A 53 -17.82 2.99 29.67
CA ALA A 53 -16.52 3.29 29.07
C ALA A 53 -16.44 2.81 27.61
N GLN A 54 -17.00 1.64 27.27
CA GLN A 54 -17.09 1.18 25.88
C GLN A 54 -17.89 2.13 25.01
N MET A 55 -19.04 2.61 25.49
CA MET A 55 -19.81 3.62 24.76
C MET A 55 -19.04 4.94 24.62
N GLY A 56 -18.30 5.35 25.66
CA GLY A 56 -17.43 6.53 25.60
C GLY A 56 -16.31 6.39 24.56
N MET A 57 -15.68 5.22 24.46
CA MET A 57 -14.65 4.97 23.44
C MET A 57 -15.23 4.93 22.02
N HIS A 58 -16.45 4.41 21.83
CA HIS A 58 -17.12 4.49 20.54
C HIS A 58 -17.50 5.94 20.17
N GLU A 59 -17.91 6.75 21.14
CA GLU A 59 -18.14 8.18 20.90
C GLU A 59 -16.82 8.87 20.53
N LEU A 60 -15.71 8.51 21.19
CA LEU A 60 -14.38 9.02 20.87
C LEU A 60 -14.03 8.72 19.43
N ASP A 61 -14.09 7.45 19.04
CA ASP A 61 -13.84 6.99 17.66
C ASP A 61 -14.67 7.78 16.64
N SER A 62 -15.98 7.92 16.89
CA SER A 62 -16.88 8.64 15.99
C SER A 62 -16.59 10.14 15.85
N ARG A 63 -15.92 10.75 16.84
CA ARG A 63 -15.65 12.19 16.90
C ARG A 63 -14.24 12.58 16.50
N VAL A 64 -13.34 11.62 16.31
CA VAL A 64 -11.96 11.90 15.85
C VAL A 64 -12.00 12.73 14.56
N GLY A 65 -12.78 12.30 13.56
CA GLY A 65 -12.90 13.01 12.28
C GLY A 65 -13.55 14.41 12.37
N ASP A 66 -14.37 14.68 13.41
CA ASP A 66 -14.97 16.01 13.61
C ASP A 66 -13.94 17.08 14.01
N THR A 67 -12.76 16.66 14.52
CA THR A 67 -11.73 17.58 15.01
C THR A 67 -11.10 18.43 13.92
N ALA A 68 -11.16 17.99 12.66
CA ALA A 68 -10.73 18.77 11.49
C ALA A 68 -11.49 20.12 11.36
N GLY A 69 -12.72 20.20 11.88
CA GLY A 69 -13.53 21.43 11.89
C GLY A 69 -13.23 22.37 13.07
N GLY A 70 -12.39 21.95 14.03
CA GLY A 70 -12.05 22.67 15.25
C GLY A 70 -12.15 21.80 16.51
N PRO A 71 -11.89 22.36 17.70
CA PRO A 71 -11.86 21.59 18.94
C PRO A 71 -13.21 20.94 19.27
N VAL A 72 -13.20 19.66 19.63
CA VAL A 72 -14.39 18.87 19.95
C VAL A 72 -14.36 18.45 21.41
N GLY A 73 -15.38 18.83 22.17
CA GLY A 73 -15.57 18.34 23.54
C GLY A 73 -16.14 16.92 23.54
N ILE A 74 -15.62 16.08 24.43
CA ILE A 74 -16.09 14.72 24.66
C ILE A 74 -16.26 14.44 26.15
N ASP A 75 -17.35 13.78 26.54
CA ASP A 75 -17.55 13.26 27.89
C ASP A 75 -17.53 11.73 27.81
N LEU A 76 -16.41 11.15 28.23
CA LEU A 76 -16.19 9.71 28.30
C LEU A 76 -16.86 9.09 29.53
N GLY A 77 -17.32 9.92 30.47
CA GLY A 77 -17.97 9.51 31.70
C GLY A 77 -17.05 8.75 32.64
N SER A 78 -16.83 9.25 33.87
CA SER A 78 -16.05 8.50 34.87
C SER A 78 -16.81 8.36 36.18
N ARG A 79 -17.39 7.16 36.40
CA ARG A 79 -18.07 6.84 37.66
C ARG A 79 -17.15 6.10 38.62
N ASP A 80 -16.48 5.05 38.13
CA ASP A 80 -15.72 4.14 38.98
C ASP A 80 -14.30 3.81 38.47
N GLY A 81 -13.77 4.54 37.48
CA GLY A 81 -12.42 4.33 36.95
C GLY A 81 -11.67 5.63 36.63
N VAL A 82 -10.58 5.54 35.87
CA VAL A 82 -9.83 6.71 35.38
C VAL A 82 -9.45 6.50 33.93
N TYR A 83 -9.46 7.59 33.16
CA TYR A 83 -8.92 7.60 31.80
C TYR A 83 -7.51 8.16 31.81
N ARG A 84 -6.66 7.68 30.90
CA ARG A 84 -5.28 8.15 30.73
C ARG A 84 -4.88 8.08 29.27
N VAL A 85 -4.09 9.05 28.82
CA VAL A 85 -3.37 8.95 27.55
C VAL A 85 -2.05 8.22 27.78
N VAL A 86 -1.76 7.21 26.97
CA VAL A 86 -0.53 6.41 27.04
C VAL A 86 0.13 6.40 25.66
N ARG A 87 1.44 6.68 25.61
CA ARG A 87 2.23 6.79 24.37
C ARG A 87 3.39 5.80 24.39
N ASN A 88 3.09 4.53 24.19
CA ASN A 88 4.06 3.44 24.30
C ASN A 88 3.92 2.37 23.21
N GLY A 89 3.29 2.71 22.09
CA GLY A 89 3.24 1.85 20.92
C GLY A 89 3.87 2.53 19.70
N SER A 90 4.05 1.74 18.65
CA SER A 90 4.43 2.22 17.33
C SER A 90 3.86 1.31 16.25
N VAL A 91 3.68 1.84 15.04
CA VAL A 91 3.43 1.06 13.84
C VAL A 91 4.55 1.33 12.84
N THR A 92 5.11 0.27 12.28
CA THR A 92 6.13 0.35 11.23
C THR A 92 5.57 -0.24 9.95
N PHE A 93 5.69 0.52 8.87
CA PHE A 93 5.36 0.09 7.52
C PHE A 93 6.66 -0.19 6.77
N THR A 94 6.71 -1.27 6.00
CA THR A 94 7.85 -1.63 5.16
C THR A 94 7.35 -2.15 3.82
N VAL A 95 7.85 -1.60 2.71
CA VAL A 95 7.53 -2.07 1.36
C VAL A 95 8.64 -2.98 0.83
N ASN A 96 8.25 -4.05 0.13
CA ASN A 96 9.15 -5.02 -0.53
C ASN A 96 10.18 -5.65 0.43
N ASP A 97 9.85 -5.72 1.74
CA ASP A 97 10.75 -6.11 2.83
C ASP A 97 12.10 -5.38 2.85
N ARG A 98 12.15 -4.17 2.32
CA ARG A 98 13.35 -3.34 2.25
C ARG A 98 13.36 -2.31 3.38
N ALA A 99 14.38 -2.40 4.24
CA ALA A 99 14.58 -1.44 5.32
C ALA A 99 14.74 0.02 4.86
N THR A 100 15.13 0.26 3.60
CA THR A 100 15.19 1.61 3.00
C THR A 100 13.81 2.16 2.64
N CYS A 101 12.82 1.30 2.48
CA CYS A 101 11.44 1.59 2.10
C CYS A 101 10.52 1.43 3.33
N SER A 102 10.93 1.98 4.47
CA SER A 102 10.25 1.79 5.75
C SER A 102 10.12 3.09 6.52
N THR A 103 8.97 3.26 7.17
CA THR A 103 8.66 4.39 8.05
C THR A 103 7.97 3.90 9.32
N THR A 104 8.21 4.59 10.44
CA THR A 104 7.69 4.22 11.76
C THR A 104 6.96 5.39 12.39
N GLU A 105 5.71 5.15 12.77
CA GLU A 105 4.82 6.13 13.36
C GLU A 105 4.51 5.79 14.82
N PRO A 106 4.49 6.79 15.73
CA PRO A 106 4.11 6.54 17.11
C PRO A 106 2.62 6.18 17.21
N LEU A 107 2.31 5.27 18.13
CA LEU A 107 0.95 4.94 18.53
C LEU A 107 0.72 5.33 19.99
N GLY A 108 -0.28 6.18 20.18
CA GLY A 108 -0.84 6.51 21.47
C GLY A 108 -2.27 6.03 21.61
N SER A 109 -2.68 5.80 22.86
CA SER A 109 -3.98 5.25 23.22
C SER A 109 -4.62 6.01 24.37
N VAL A 110 -5.96 6.04 24.37
CA VAL A 110 -6.75 6.47 25.53
C VAL A 110 -7.20 5.22 26.27
N GLN A 111 -6.80 5.09 27.54
CA GLN A 111 -7.04 3.89 28.34
C GLN A 111 -7.93 4.20 29.54
N TYR A 112 -9.06 3.49 29.63
CA TYR A 112 -9.86 3.40 30.84
C TYR A 112 -9.33 2.29 31.74
N HIS A 113 -9.10 2.60 33.01
CA HIS A 113 -8.71 1.65 34.04
C HIS A 113 -9.81 1.53 35.09
N ASP A 114 -10.29 0.30 35.32
CA ASP A 114 -11.21 0.02 36.43
C ASP A 114 -10.47 -0.28 37.75
N ARG A 115 -11.24 -0.55 38.81
CA ARG A 115 -10.67 -0.86 40.14
C ARG A 115 -10.17 -2.29 40.31
N ARG A 116 -10.59 -3.22 39.44
CA ARG A 116 -10.20 -4.64 39.47
C ARG A 116 -9.02 -4.96 38.57
N GLY A 117 -8.55 -3.99 37.80
CA GLY A 117 -7.37 -4.07 36.95
C GLY A 117 -7.69 -4.38 35.48
N ASN A 118 -8.96 -4.42 35.08
CA ASN A 118 -9.30 -4.50 33.66
C ASN A 118 -9.08 -3.13 33.01
N ARG A 119 -8.74 -3.15 31.73
CA ARG A 119 -8.49 -1.96 30.91
C ARG A 119 -9.25 -2.04 29.62
N LEU A 120 -9.72 -0.88 29.17
CA LEU A 120 -10.25 -0.69 27.84
C LEU A 120 -9.45 0.42 27.17
N ALA A 121 -8.98 0.22 25.94
CA ALA A 121 -8.19 1.21 25.23
C ALA A 121 -8.72 1.46 23.83
N TYR A 122 -8.73 2.73 23.44
CA TYR A 122 -8.80 3.13 22.04
C TYR A 122 -7.38 3.35 21.51
N GLU A 123 -7.01 2.67 20.42
CA GLU A 123 -5.68 2.75 19.79
C GLU A 123 -5.80 2.49 18.28
N ALA A 124 -5.34 3.43 17.45
CA ALA A 124 -5.36 3.37 15.98
C ALA A 124 -6.73 2.94 15.40
N GLY A 125 -7.82 3.57 15.86
CA GLY A 125 -9.19 3.24 15.43
C GLY A 125 -9.78 1.96 16.07
N GLY A 126 -8.95 1.10 16.66
CA GLY A 126 -9.40 -0.11 17.34
C GLY A 126 -9.78 0.13 18.81
N ILE A 127 -10.70 -0.69 19.33
CA ILE A 127 -10.99 -0.74 20.77
C ILE A 127 -10.59 -2.10 21.32
N TRP A 128 -9.71 -2.09 22.31
CA TRP A 128 -9.07 -3.28 22.89
C TRP A 128 -9.42 -3.42 24.37
N ARG A 129 -9.63 -4.65 24.84
CA ARG A 129 -9.83 -4.98 26.25
C ARG A 129 -8.67 -5.83 26.75
N LEU A 130 -8.08 -5.41 27.87
CA LEU A 130 -7.15 -6.21 28.68
C LEU A 130 -7.82 -6.55 30.00
N ASP A 131 -8.14 -7.80 30.21
CA ASP A 131 -8.72 -8.32 31.43
C ASP A 131 -7.65 -8.46 32.53
N SER A 132 -8.07 -8.40 33.79
CA SER A 132 -7.19 -8.44 34.98
C SER A 132 -6.40 -9.74 35.13
N ASP A 133 -6.80 -10.81 34.46
CA ASP A 133 -6.10 -12.09 34.38
C ASP A 133 -5.07 -12.16 33.23
N GLY A 134 -4.94 -11.09 32.45
CA GLY A 134 -4.03 -10.97 31.31
C GLY A 134 -4.69 -11.29 29.96
N GLY A 135 -5.97 -11.67 29.92
CA GLY A 135 -6.67 -11.92 28.66
C GLY A 135 -6.79 -10.64 27.82
N ILE A 136 -6.37 -10.69 26.56
CA ILE A 136 -6.50 -9.56 25.62
C ILE A 136 -7.57 -9.90 24.59
N SER A 137 -8.48 -8.97 24.29
CA SER A 137 -9.51 -9.17 23.26
C SER A 137 -9.83 -7.88 22.50
N MET A 138 -10.21 -8.03 21.24
CA MET A 138 -10.72 -6.95 20.42
C MET A 138 -12.21 -6.74 20.75
N VAL A 139 -12.59 -5.48 20.96
CA VAL A 139 -13.99 -5.03 21.15
C VAL A 139 -14.52 -4.43 19.86
N SER A 140 -13.72 -3.57 19.22
CA SER A 140 -13.99 -2.96 17.92
C SER A 140 -12.74 -3.07 17.05
N PRO A 141 -12.86 -3.46 15.77
CA PRO A 141 -11.70 -3.52 14.88
C PRO A 141 -11.18 -2.12 14.55
N PRO A 142 -9.88 -1.98 14.26
CA PRO A 142 -9.34 -0.79 13.59
C PRO A 142 -9.83 -0.72 12.13
N GLN A 143 -9.64 0.44 11.49
CA GLN A 143 -10.02 0.68 10.09
C GLN A 143 -8.83 0.35 9.18
N ILE A 144 -8.71 -0.93 8.84
CA ILE A 144 -7.74 -1.44 7.87
C ILE A 144 -8.49 -2.32 6.89
N ASP A 145 -8.44 -1.95 5.62
CA ASP A 145 -9.05 -2.68 4.52
C ASP A 145 -7.96 -3.07 3.51
N HIS A 146 -7.94 -4.35 3.14
CA HIS A 146 -7.08 -4.87 2.09
C HIS A 146 -7.94 -5.71 1.14
N GLU A 147 -8.15 -5.20 -0.07
CA GLU A 147 -9.00 -5.82 -1.09
C GLU A 147 -8.34 -5.65 -2.46
N ASP A 148 -8.31 -6.72 -3.26
CA ASP A 148 -7.72 -6.75 -4.61
C ASP A 148 -6.32 -6.10 -4.68
N GLY A 149 -5.46 -6.44 -3.71
CA GLY A 149 -4.09 -5.96 -3.62
C GLY A 149 -3.94 -4.46 -3.32
N THR A 150 -5.02 -3.78 -2.92
CA THR A 150 -5.02 -2.38 -2.47
C THR A 150 -5.20 -2.31 -0.96
N LEU A 151 -4.33 -1.58 -0.25
CA LEU A 151 -4.41 -1.33 1.19
C LEU A 151 -4.94 0.07 1.45
N THR A 152 -5.96 0.18 2.30
CA THR A 152 -6.41 1.45 2.92
C THR A 152 -6.34 1.32 4.44
N MET A 153 -5.78 2.32 5.12
CA MET A 153 -5.65 2.33 6.57
C MET A 153 -5.82 3.73 7.14
N ASP A 154 -6.65 3.86 8.19
CA ASP A 154 -6.75 5.08 8.98
C ASP A 154 -5.95 4.93 10.27
N LEU A 155 -4.88 5.72 10.38
CA LEU A 155 -3.94 5.69 11.49
C LEU A 155 -4.17 6.89 12.41
N THR A 156 -5.06 6.74 13.39
CA THR A 156 -5.24 7.74 14.46
C THR A 156 -4.20 7.56 15.57
N ASN A 157 -3.33 8.54 15.74
CA ASN A 157 -2.42 8.64 16.88
C ASN A 157 -2.92 9.67 17.89
N ILE A 158 -3.02 9.26 19.16
CA ILE A 158 -3.46 10.13 20.24
C ILE A 158 -2.29 10.57 21.14
N SER A 159 -2.24 11.85 21.44
CA SER A 159 -1.31 12.45 22.38
C SER A 159 -2.01 13.40 23.36
N GLY A 160 -1.23 14.14 24.15
CA GLY A 160 -1.72 15.02 25.21
C GLY A 160 -1.80 14.34 26.58
N GLU A 161 -2.57 14.95 27.48
CA GLU A 161 -2.71 14.54 28.88
C GLU A 161 -4.15 14.78 29.35
N PHE A 162 -4.72 13.76 30.00
CA PHE A 162 -6.10 13.77 30.47
C PHE A 162 -6.26 12.76 31.60
N ASP A 163 -6.86 13.19 32.72
CA ASP A 163 -7.06 12.36 33.91
C ASP A 163 -8.55 12.24 34.36
N GLY A 164 -9.54 12.64 33.55
CA GLY A 164 -10.93 12.26 33.87
C GLY A 164 -12.10 12.84 33.08
N GLY A 165 -13.13 12.02 32.82
CA GLY A 165 -14.49 12.43 32.43
C GLY A 165 -14.63 13.21 31.12
N ALA A 166 -14.38 14.51 31.15
CA ALA A 166 -14.61 15.44 30.05
C ALA A 166 -13.29 16.00 29.50
N ALA A 167 -13.06 15.79 28.21
CA ALA A 167 -11.86 16.22 27.50
C ALA A 167 -12.21 17.09 26.29
N VAL A 168 -11.22 17.85 25.81
CA VAL A 168 -11.27 18.51 24.51
C VAL A 168 -10.24 17.85 23.59
N MET A 169 -10.69 17.46 22.41
CA MET A 169 -9.86 16.91 21.35
C MET A 169 -9.58 17.98 20.30
N ARG A 170 -8.36 17.99 19.78
CA ARG A 170 -7.91 18.87 18.70
C ARG A 170 -7.11 18.06 17.69
N SER A 171 -7.32 18.29 16.41
CA SER A 171 -6.38 17.85 15.40
C SER A 171 -5.11 18.68 15.48
N ASP A 172 -3.97 18.01 15.40
CA ASP A 172 -2.69 18.60 14.98
C ASP A 172 -2.61 18.46 13.45
N GLU A 173 -1.90 19.35 12.75
CA GLU A 173 -1.83 19.29 11.28
C GLU A 173 -1.35 17.89 10.82
N THR A 174 -2.13 17.27 9.93
CA THR A 174 -1.83 15.98 9.31
C THR A 174 -1.23 16.19 7.92
N ASP A 175 -0.19 15.41 7.59
CA ASP A 175 0.31 15.28 6.22
C ASP A 175 -0.04 13.88 5.76
N ASP A 176 -1.26 13.73 5.22
CA ASP A 176 -1.86 12.45 4.86
C ASP A 176 -1.03 11.73 3.76
N ASP A 177 -0.17 12.46 3.05
CA ASP A 177 0.70 11.91 1.99
C ASP A 177 2.08 11.45 2.50
N GLU A 178 2.49 11.80 3.73
CA GLU A 178 3.88 11.67 4.18
C GLU A 178 4.35 10.22 4.25
N ILE A 179 3.56 9.34 4.86
CA ILE A 179 3.89 7.92 5.04
C ILE A 179 4.08 7.24 3.68
N VAL A 180 3.09 7.37 2.79
CA VAL A 180 3.11 6.74 1.46
C VAL A 180 4.29 7.27 0.65
N ARG A 181 4.54 8.58 0.70
CA ARG A 181 5.67 9.21 0.03
C ARG A 181 7.02 8.69 0.50
N GLU A 182 7.22 8.53 1.80
CA GLU A 182 8.45 7.96 2.34
C GLU A 182 8.66 6.50 1.93
N LEU A 183 7.60 5.70 1.96
CA LEU A 183 7.66 4.29 1.57
C LEU A 183 8.11 4.12 0.11
N TYR A 184 7.57 4.92 -0.79
CA TYR A 184 7.80 4.81 -2.23
C TYR A 184 9.10 5.52 -2.68
N GLN A 185 9.52 6.57 -1.98
CA GLN A 185 10.74 7.35 -2.30
C GLN A 185 11.99 6.89 -1.54
N GLY A 186 11.90 5.81 -0.75
CA GLY A 186 13.01 5.28 0.05
C GLY A 186 14.25 4.81 -0.73
N GLY A 187 14.19 4.78 -2.07
CA GLY A 187 15.29 4.44 -2.96
C GLY A 187 14.98 3.30 -3.93
N THR A 188 16.03 2.68 -4.47
CA THR A 188 15.90 1.61 -5.48
C THR A 188 15.10 0.42 -4.96
N GLY A 189 14.08 0.02 -5.73
CA GLY A 189 13.21 -1.13 -5.46
C GLY A 189 12.18 -0.94 -4.34
N CYS A 190 11.93 0.30 -3.91
CA CYS A 190 10.73 0.64 -3.15
C CYS A 190 9.49 0.70 -4.05
N PHE A 191 9.68 1.18 -5.29
CA PHE A 191 8.64 1.20 -6.31
C PHE A 191 8.94 0.19 -7.43
N PRO A 192 7.91 -0.50 -7.95
CA PRO A 192 6.56 -0.54 -7.40
C PRO A 192 6.46 -1.49 -6.18
N PRO A 193 5.51 -1.24 -5.26
CA PRO A 193 5.26 -2.14 -4.15
C PRO A 193 4.70 -3.48 -4.67
N GLN A 194 5.26 -4.56 -4.18
CA GLN A 194 4.83 -5.95 -4.38
C GLN A 194 4.23 -6.52 -3.09
N ASN A 195 4.72 -6.06 -1.94
CA ASN A 195 4.14 -6.34 -0.64
C ASN A 195 4.29 -5.11 0.28
N ILE A 196 3.46 -5.09 1.33
CA ILE A 196 3.63 -4.20 2.47
C ILE A 196 3.56 -5.02 3.77
N THR A 197 4.55 -4.81 4.62
CA THR A 197 4.63 -5.39 5.96
C THR A 197 4.26 -4.32 6.98
N ILE A 198 3.22 -4.57 7.77
CA ILE A 198 2.76 -3.72 8.88
C ILE A 198 3.16 -4.40 10.19
N THR A 199 3.98 -3.74 11.01
CA THR A 199 4.40 -4.22 12.33
C THR A 199 3.91 -3.28 13.41
N VAL A 200 3.06 -3.78 14.30
CA VAL A 200 2.52 -3.03 15.43
C VAL A 200 3.21 -3.47 16.72
N GLU A 201 3.90 -2.54 17.38
CA GLU A 201 4.39 -2.68 18.76
C GLU A 201 3.35 -2.08 19.70
N SER A 202 2.75 -2.91 20.55
CA SER A 202 1.69 -2.46 21.46
C SER A 202 1.52 -3.42 22.63
N GLN A 203 1.02 -2.93 23.77
CA GLN A 203 0.57 -3.82 24.85
C GLN A 203 -0.61 -4.72 24.44
N PHE A 204 -1.29 -4.40 23.33
CA PHE A 204 -2.41 -5.14 22.77
C PHE A 204 -1.99 -6.03 21.58
N TYR A 205 -0.69 -6.24 21.35
CA TYR A 205 -0.15 -6.96 20.19
C TYR A 205 -0.81 -8.32 19.94
N GLU A 206 -1.14 -9.10 20.98
CA GLU A 206 -1.82 -10.39 20.78
C GLU A 206 -3.21 -10.25 20.12
N ALA A 207 -3.94 -9.18 20.42
CA ALA A 207 -5.24 -8.91 19.81
C ALA A 207 -5.11 -8.33 18.40
N TRP A 208 -4.07 -7.51 18.16
CA TRP A 208 -3.67 -7.10 16.81
C TRP A 208 -3.36 -8.31 15.92
N GLY A 209 -2.55 -9.25 16.40
CA GLY A 209 -2.25 -10.49 15.67
C GLY A 209 -3.49 -11.31 15.35
N ARG A 210 -4.41 -11.46 16.31
CA ARG A 210 -5.71 -12.12 16.05
C ARG A 210 -6.57 -11.38 15.03
N TYR A 211 -6.56 -10.04 15.06
CA TYR A 211 -7.27 -9.23 14.07
C TYR A 211 -6.71 -9.44 12.66
N PHE A 212 -5.37 -9.37 12.51
CA PHE A 212 -4.69 -9.63 11.24
C PHE A 212 -5.04 -11.02 10.69
N GLU A 213 -4.94 -12.07 11.52
CA GLU A 213 -5.29 -13.44 11.12
C GLU A 213 -6.76 -13.60 10.70
N SER A 214 -7.69 -12.88 11.35
CA SER A 214 -9.13 -13.08 11.13
C SER A 214 -9.73 -12.23 10.01
N THR A 215 -9.14 -11.06 9.75
CA THR A 215 -9.73 -10.02 8.89
C THR A 215 -8.92 -9.85 7.60
N LEU A 216 -7.59 -9.85 7.69
CA LEU A 216 -6.68 -9.62 6.55
C LEU A 216 -6.24 -10.98 5.97
N ASN A 217 -7.19 -11.70 5.37
CA ASN A 217 -6.92 -12.98 4.72
C ASN A 217 -5.88 -12.81 3.60
N GLU A 218 -5.08 -13.85 3.33
CA GLU A 218 -3.91 -13.86 2.41
C GLU A 218 -2.60 -13.32 3.02
N SER A 219 -2.61 -12.99 4.31
CA SER A 219 -1.43 -12.52 5.02
C SER A 219 -0.61 -13.60 5.74
N THR A 220 0.69 -13.37 5.84
CA THR A 220 1.53 -14.07 6.84
C THR A 220 1.53 -13.23 8.11
N THR A 221 0.85 -13.71 9.15
CA THR A 221 0.85 -13.05 10.47
C THR A 221 1.88 -13.70 11.40
N VAL A 222 2.65 -12.88 12.11
CA VAL A 222 3.62 -13.30 13.13
C VAL A 222 3.39 -12.50 14.41
N VAL A 223 3.35 -13.20 15.54
CA VAL A 223 3.27 -12.61 16.88
C VAL A 223 4.58 -12.91 17.61
N ASP A 224 5.25 -11.86 18.12
CA ASP A 224 6.49 -11.96 18.88
C ASP A 224 6.26 -11.42 20.31
N ASP A 225 6.18 -12.33 21.28
CA ASP A 225 5.94 -12.01 22.68
C ASP A 225 7.15 -11.31 23.35
N ASP A 226 8.38 -11.56 22.88
CA ASP A 226 9.60 -10.96 23.44
C ASP A 226 9.73 -9.50 22.98
N ALA A 227 9.34 -9.21 21.74
CA ALA A 227 9.29 -7.86 21.17
C ALA A 227 7.96 -7.12 21.44
N THR A 228 6.93 -7.84 21.91
CA THR A 228 5.55 -7.32 22.06
C THR A 228 4.99 -6.75 20.76
N THR A 229 5.19 -7.48 19.66
CA THR A 229 4.77 -7.07 18.31
C THR A 229 3.83 -8.06 17.63
N ALA A 230 2.98 -7.52 16.76
CA ALA A 230 2.24 -8.29 15.76
C ALA A 230 2.59 -7.74 14.38
N THR A 231 2.95 -8.63 13.46
CA THR A 231 3.36 -8.30 12.10
C THR A 231 2.44 -9.01 11.12
N VAL A 232 2.04 -8.29 10.07
CA VAL A 232 1.27 -8.82 8.94
C VAL A 232 1.93 -8.39 7.63
N GLU A 233 2.19 -9.34 6.75
CA GLU A 233 2.64 -9.08 5.36
C GLU A 233 1.44 -9.22 4.42
N LEU A 234 1.19 -8.20 3.60
CA LEU A 234 0.09 -8.15 2.65
C LEU A 234 0.64 -8.03 1.22
N PRO A 235 0.18 -8.85 0.27
CA PRO A 235 0.53 -8.67 -1.14
C PRO A 235 -0.08 -7.37 -1.66
N ILE A 236 0.68 -6.63 -2.45
CA ILE A 236 0.18 -5.47 -3.19
C ILE A 236 0.15 -5.89 -4.65
N ASP A 237 -1.04 -5.88 -5.25
CA ASP A 237 -1.16 -6.21 -6.66
C ASP A 237 -0.42 -5.14 -7.46
N SER A 238 0.42 -5.59 -8.40
CA SER A 238 1.04 -4.66 -9.33
C SER A 238 -0.07 -3.88 -10.01
N THR A 239 -0.07 -2.56 -9.86
CA THR A 239 -1.03 -1.71 -10.57
C THR A 239 -0.84 -1.82 -12.09
N PHE A 240 0.27 -2.41 -12.53
CA PHE A 240 0.61 -2.64 -13.93
C PHE A 240 0.17 -4.02 -14.40
N SER A 241 -0.32 -4.06 -15.63
CA SER A 241 -0.64 -5.31 -16.32
C SER A 241 -0.20 -5.24 -17.76
N VAL A 242 0.36 -6.35 -18.26
CA VAL A 242 0.58 -6.58 -19.69
C VAL A 242 -0.73 -7.11 -20.30
N ASN A 243 -1.22 -6.45 -21.34
CA ASN A 243 -2.26 -6.97 -22.20
C ASN A 243 -1.63 -7.49 -23.49
N ALA A 244 -1.33 -8.79 -23.51
CA ALA A 244 -0.76 -9.48 -24.65
C ALA A 244 -1.68 -9.49 -25.89
N SER A 245 -2.98 -9.26 -25.74
CA SER A 245 -3.90 -9.19 -26.90
C SER A 245 -3.89 -7.84 -27.62
N ASP A 246 -3.31 -6.80 -27.01
CA ASP A 246 -3.19 -5.47 -27.61
C ASP A 246 -1.73 -4.99 -27.71
N ASP A 247 -0.77 -5.84 -27.38
CA ASP A 247 0.67 -5.53 -27.26
C ASP A 247 0.91 -4.26 -26.46
N SER A 248 0.27 -4.17 -25.30
CA SER A 248 0.24 -2.96 -24.51
C SER A 248 0.43 -3.22 -23.04
N VAL A 249 0.87 -2.17 -22.35
CA VAL A 249 0.99 -2.13 -20.90
C VAL A 249 0.05 -1.06 -20.36
N THR A 250 -0.62 -1.37 -19.26
CA THR A 250 -1.61 -0.48 -18.61
C THR A 250 -1.32 -0.39 -17.13
N SER A 251 -1.76 0.70 -16.50
CA SER A 251 -1.87 0.81 -15.05
C SER A 251 -3.34 0.94 -14.62
N SER A 252 -3.73 0.35 -13.50
CA SER A 252 -5.05 0.55 -12.85
C SER A 252 -5.19 1.92 -12.17
N THR A 253 -4.08 2.65 -12.03
CA THR A 253 -4.00 3.98 -11.41
C THR A 253 -3.41 5.00 -12.38
N GLN A 254 -3.46 6.30 -12.04
CA GLN A 254 -2.82 7.32 -12.86
C GLN A 254 -1.29 7.14 -12.85
N PHE A 255 -0.64 7.39 -13.99
CA PHE A 255 0.78 7.09 -14.17
C PHE A 255 1.51 8.00 -15.15
N ASN A 256 2.82 8.05 -15.03
CA ASN A 256 3.77 8.51 -16.05
C ASN A 256 4.37 7.29 -16.74
N ALA A 257 4.78 7.43 -18.01
CA ALA A 257 5.50 6.38 -18.71
C ALA A 257 6.73 6.95 -19.41
N THR A 258 7.86 6.25 -19.30
CA THR A 258 9.06 6.52 -20.08
C THR A 258 9.21 5.39 -21.08
N VAL A 259 9.34 5.74 -22.36
CA VAL A 259 9.59 4.80 -23.45
C VAL A 259 11.00 5.05 -23.97
N GLU A 260 11.85 4.04 -23.96
CA GLU A 260 13.26 4.13 -24.38
C GLU A 260 13.57 3.11 -25.47
N LEU A 261 14.05 3.57 -26.62
CA LEU A 261 14.59 2.71 -27.67
C LEU A 261 15.99 2.24 -27.25
N LEU A 262 16.14 0.99 -26.85
CA LEU A 262 17.41 0.43 -26.40
C LEU A 262 18.35 0.09 -27.56
N GLY A 263 17.81 -0.28 -28.72
CA GLY A 263 18.59 -0.57 -29.91
C GLY A 263 17.73 -0.98 -31.11
N THR A 264 18.32 -0.89 -32.30
CA THR A 264 17.76 -1.38 -33.57
C THR A 264 18.83 -2.15 -34.30
N GLU A 265 18.48 -3.35 -34.79
CA GLU A 265 19.46 -4.26 -35.40
C GLU A 265 19.07 -4.70 -36.81
N LEU A 266 17.97 -4.17 -37.38
CA LEU A 266 17.51 -4.49 -38.72
C LEU A 266 18.55 -4.08 -39.78
N SER A 267 19.51 -4.94 -40.06
CA SER A 267 20.67 -4.64 -40.92
C SER A 267 21.19 -5.89 -41.62
N GLY A 268 22.00 -5.68 -42.65
CA GLY A 268 22.56 -6.79 -43.44
C GLY A 268 23.90 -6.44 -44.11
N ILE A 269 24.86 -7.36 -44.05
CA ILE A 269 26.09 -7.27 -44.86
C ILE A 269 25.81 -7.61 -46.34
N SER A 270 26.23 -6.72 -47.24
CA SER A 270 26.21 -6.93 -48.68
C SER A 270 27.52 -6.47 -49.34
N GLY A 271 28.43 -7.41 -49.57
CA GLY A 271 29.76 -7.12 -50.10
C GLY A 271 30.63 -6.47 -49.02
N ASP A 272 31.21 -5.32 -49.32
CA ASP A 272 32.01 -4.52 -48.37
C ASP A 272 31.13 -3.49 -47.61
N ASN A 273 29.81 -3.67 -47.60
CA ASN A 273 28.85 -2.72 -47.03
C ASN A 273 28.01 -3.36 -45.94
N VAL A 274 27.65 -2.59 -44.91
CA VAL A 274 26.51 -2.86 -44.02
C VAL A 274 25.38 -1.92 -44.41
N ILE A 275 24.18 -2.49 -44.56
CA ILE A 275 22.98 -1.79 -45.01
C ILE A 275 21.95 -1.84 -43.89
N TYR A 276 21.43 -0.68 -43.48
CA TYR A 276 20.46 -0.56 -42.40
C TYR A 276 19.04 -0.42 -42.95
N GLY A 277 18.15 -1.33 -42.56
CA GLY A 277 16.75 -1.33 -42.98
C GLY A 277 15.99 -0.17 -42.34
N PRO A 278 15.37 0.72 -43.13
CA PRO A 278 14.70 1.89 -42.58
C PRO A 278 13.53 1.50 -41.68
N THR A 279 13.51 2.06 -40.46
CA THR A 279 12.54 1.71 -39.43
C THR A 279 11.99 2.96 -38.74
N THR A 280 10.68 3.01 -38.53
CA THR A 280 10.00 4.12 -37.88
C THR A 280 9.14 3.65 -36.69
N PHE A 281 9.00 4.52 -35.69
CA PHE A 281 8.28 4.22 -34.45
C PHE A 281 7.18 5.23 -34.15
N ARG A 282 6.13 4.76 -33.46
CA ARG A 282 5.07 5.57 -32.88
C ARG A 282 4.85 5.13 -31.45
N VAL A 283 4.90 6.08 -30.52
CA VAL A 283 4.43 5.85 -29.14
C VAL A 283 2.94 6.13 -29.11
N VAL A 284 2.14 5.18 -28.65
CA VAL A 284 0.68 5.28 -28.61
C VAL A 284 0.20 5.18 -27.17
N ALA A 285 -0.58 6.18 -26.75
CA ALA A 285 -1.22 6.24 -25.44
C ALA A 285 -2.73 6.41 -25.63
N GLY A 286 -3.47 5.30 -25.54
CA GLY A 286 -4.90 5.28 -25.84
C GLY A 286 -5.18 5.70 -27.29
N SER A 287 -5.76 6.89 -27.49
CA SER A 287 -6.03 7.44 -28.83
C SER A 287 -4.97 8.43 -29.33
N ASN A 288 -4.00 8.77 -28.50
CA ASN A 288 -2.94 9.71 -28.85
C ASN A 288 -1.76 8.95 -29.43
N GLU A 289 -1.15 9.52 -30.45
CA GLU A 289 0.01 8.98 -31.15
C GLU A 289 1.09 10.05 -31.19
N TYR A 290 2.35 9.64 -30.98
CA TYR A 290 3.53 10.48 -30.94
C TYR A 290 4.64 9.87 -31.79
N THR A 291 5.39 10.68 -32.53
CA THR A 291 6.57 10.27 -33.33
C THR A 291 7.84 10.95 -32.82
N PRO A 292 8.27 10.67 -31.58
CA PRO A 292 9.33 11.45 -30.93
C PRO A 292 10.73 11.27 -31.52
N TRP A 293 10.91 10.38 -32.50
CA TRP A 293 12.21 9.85 -32.91
C TRP A 293 12.34 9.89 -34.44
N PRO A 294 13.51 10.28 -34.99
CA PRO A 294 14.77 10.59 -34.30
C PRO A 294 14.95 12.06 -33.86
N ASP A 295 14.11 12.96 -34.35
CA ASP A 295 14.35 14.41 -34.27
C ASP A 295 13.92 15.06 -32.94
N GLY A 296 13.16 14.34 -32.11
CA GLY A 296 12.64 14.81 -30.84
C GLY A 296 11.33 15.60 -30.90
N ASP A 297 10.69 15.77 -32.07
CA ASP A 297 9.37 16.42 -32.19
C ASP A 297 8.23 15.38 -32.20
N PRO A 298 7.55 15.15 -31.06
CA PRO A 298 6.53 14.11 -30.99
C PRO A 298 5.22 14.46 -31.72
N ASN A 299 5.06 15.70 -32.20
CA ASN A 299 3.77 16.20 -32.72
C ASN A 299 3.72 16.32 -34.23
N ASP A 300 4.82 16.05 -34.92
CA ASP A 300 4.70 15.77 -36.33
C ASP A 300 4.10 14.36 -36.52
N GLY A 301 3.87 14.00 -37.76
CA GLY A 301 3.60 12.60 -38.08
C GLY A 301 4.72 12.13 -38.96
N ILE A 302 4.89 10.80 -39.06
CA ILE A 302 5.92 10.20 -39.90
C ILE A 302 5.98 10.92 -41.25
N ALA A 303 7.12 11.54 -41.52
CA ALA A 303 7.41 12.33 -42.69
C ALA A 303 7.01 11.58 -43.96
N ALA A 304 6.55 12.33 -44.96
CA ALA A 304 6.16 11.74 -46.25
C ALA A 304 7.32 11.01 -46.94
N ALA A 305 8.56 11.30 -46.54
CA ALA A 305 9.74 10.49 -46.80
C ALA A 305 10.18 9.87 -45.47
N ALA A 306 9.69 8.68 -45.12
CA ALA A 306 9.99 7.99 -43.86
C ALA A 306 11.50 7.72 -43.60
N ALA A 307 12.37 8.05 -44.57
CA ALA A 307 13.82 8.11 -44.37
C ALA A 307 14.25 9.27 -43.46
N GLU A 308 13.43 10.33 -43.31
CA GLU A 308 13.71 11.41 -42.35
C GLU A 308 13.48 10.95 -40.90
N ASP A 309 12.56 10.00 -40.69
CA ASP A 309 12.27 9.41 -39.37
C ASP A 309 12.89 8.03 -39.17
N ASP A 310 13.88 7.69 -39.99
CA ASP A 310 14.56 6.41 -39.91
C ASP A 310 15.42 6.36 -38.64
N VAL A 311 14.90 5.72 -37.60
CA VAL A 311 15.62 5.58 -36.32
C VAL A 311 16.79 4.61 -36.42
N ASN A 312 16.85 3.79 -37.49
CA ASN A 312 17.91 2.84 -37.75
C ASN A 312 18.97 3.40 -38.72
N ASP A 313 18.92 4.69 -39.04
CA ASP A 313 20.02 5.35 -39.77
C ASP A 313 21.28 5.32 -38.88
N PRO A 314 22.40 4.74 -39.34
CA PRO A 314 23.63 4.62 -38.55
C PRO A 314 24.31 5.96 -38.23
N THR A 315 23.82 7.05 -38.81
CA THR A 315 24.26 8.42 -38.50
C THR A 315 23.45 9.10 -37.40
N GLU A 316 22.31 8.50 -37.02
CA GLU A 316 21.49 8.94 -35.90
C GLU A 316 21.95 8.32 -34.58
N GLY A 317 21.59 8.93 -33.46
CA GLY A 317 21.98 8.46 -32.13
C GLY A 317 21.14 7.26 -31.66
N GLU A 318 21.81 6.25 -31.11
CA GLU A 318 21.18 5.19 -30.30
C GLU A 318 20.65 5.77 -28.96
N HIS A 319 19.71 5.07 -28.32
CA HIS A 319 19.14 5.41 -27.00
C HIS A 319 18.30 6.68 -26.97
N GLN A 320 17.17 6.62 -27.66
CA GLN A 320 16.20 7.71 -27.68
C GLN A 320 15.08 7.44 -26.68
N SER A 321 14.59 8.49 -26.01
CA SER A 321 13.58 8.36 -24.95
C SER A 321 12.43 9.34 -25.15
N HIS A 322 11.21 8.94 -24.79
CA HIS A 322 10.04 9.80 -24.74
C HIS A 322 9.27 9.61 -23.44
N GLN A 323 8.83 10.70 -22.83
CA GLN A 323 8.08 10.69 -21.56
C GLN A 323 6.64 11.11 -21.79
N LEU A 324 5.72 10.31 -21.23
CA LEU A 324 4.30 10.60 -21.09
C LEU A 324 4.03 10.93 -19.62
N THR A 325 3.30 12.00 -19.37
CA THR A 325 2.96 12.44 -18.01
C THR A 325 1.45 12.45 -17.79
N ASP A 326 1.02 12.20 -16.55
CA ASP A 326 -0.37 12.28 -16.11
C ASP A 326 -1.34 11.40 -16.94
N VAL A 327 -0.88 10.23 -17.37
CA VAL A 327 -1.66 9.26 -18.15
C VAL A 327 -2.78 8.68 -17.28
N ALA A 328 -4.01 8.72 -17.79
CA ALA A 328 -5.18 8.28 -17.06
C ALA A 328 -5.18 6.75 -16.78
N PRO A 329 -5.77 6.31 -15.65
CA PRO A 329 -5.96 4.89 -15.35
C PRO A 329 -6.56 4.10 -16.51
N GLY A 330 -6.05 2.90 -16.75
CA GLY A 330 -6.49 1.98 -17.80
C GLY A 330 -6.13 2.38 -19.23
N THR A 331 -5.37 3.47 -19.43
CA THR A 331 -4.90 3.86 -20.77
C THR A 331 -3.80 2.90 -21.23
N PRO A 332 -3.96 2.19 -22.37
CA PRO A 332 -2.92 1.33 -22.89
C PRO A 332 -1.77 2.15 -23.48
N ILE A 333 -0.55 1.82 -23.08
CA ILE A 333 0.68 2.26 -23.72
C ILE A 333 1.19 1.13 -24.60
N THR A 334 1.45 1.45 -25.86
CA THR A 334 2.03 0.52 -26.82
C THR A 334 2.98 1.30 -27.73
N VAL A 335 3.96 0.60 -28.28
CA VAL A 335 4.92 1.19 -29.20
C VAL A 335 4.77 0.44 -30.52
N ARG A 336 4.49 1.19 -31.58
CA ARG A 336 4.21 0.63 -32.91
C ARG A 336 5.41 0.88 -33.80
N ALA A 337 5.84 -0.15 -34.51
CA ALA A 337 7.00 -0.09 -35.39
C ALA A 337 6.60 -0.38 -36.84
N THR A 338 7.31 0.19 -37.79
CA THR A 338 7.18 -0.14 -39.21
C THR A 338 8.55 -0.17 -39.86
N SER A 339 8.90 -1.29 -40.50
CA SER A 339 10.06 -1.38 -41.38
C SER A 339 9.66 -1.10 -42.83
N TRP A 340 10.60 -0.56 -43.59
CA TRP A 340 10.38 -0.12 -44.96
C TRP A 340 11.39 -0.76 -45.92
N GLN A 341 10.98 -0.90 -47.17
CA GLN A 341 11.88 -1.19 -48.28
C GLN A 341 12.54 0.12 -48.73
N CYS A 342 13.86 0.12 -48.83
CA CYS A 342 14.59 1.29 -49.31
C CYS A 342 14.70 1.29 -50.84
N GLY A 343 14.33 2.41 -51.46
CA GLY A 343 14.46 2.65 -52.89
C GLY A 343 15.76 3.35 -53.30
N SER A 344 16.48 4.02 -52.40
CA SER A 344 17.78 4.65 -52.68
C SER A 344 18.68 4.71 -51.45
N TRP A 345 19.93 4.29 -51.64
CA TRP A 345 20.96 4.21 -50.60
C TRP A 345 22.04 5.27 -50.78
N GLU A 346 22.59 5.77 -49.68
CA GLU A 346 23.74 6.67 -49.66
C GLU A 346 24.80 6.15 -48.69
N ASP A 347 26.07 6.22 -49.10
CA ASP A 347 27.22 5.95 -48.25
C ASP A 347 27.38 7.06 -47.22
N THR A 348 27.38 6.69 -45.94
CA THR A 348 27.50 7.62 -44.81
C THR A 348 28.92 8.16 -44.64
N ASN A 349 29.91 7.55 -45.30
CA ASN A 349 31.35 7.73 -45.09
C ASN A 349 31.78 7.36 -43.66
N GLN A 350 31.00 6.50 -43.00
CA GLN A 350 31.34 5.88 -41.72
C GLN A 350 31.56 4.39 -41.92
N ASP A 351 32.55 3.85 -41.22
CA ASP A 351 32.89 2.43 -41.32
C ASP A 351 32.58 1.73 -40.00
N ILE A 352 32.11 0.48 -40.08
CA ILE A 352 31.96 -0.42 -38.94
C ILE A 352 32.95 -1.59 -39.06
N THR A 353 33.50 -2.04 -37.93
CA THR A 353 34.37 -3.21 -37.89
C THR A 353 33.61 -4.43 -37.39
N VAL A 354 33.42 -5.42 -38.26
CA VAL A 354 32.72 -6.67 -37.95
C VAL A 354 33.68 -7.84 -38.15
N GLY A 355 33.92 -8.64 -37.10
CA GLY A 355 34.82 -9.79 -37.18
C GLY A 355 36.29 -9.45 -37.52
N GLY A 356 36.69 -8.18 -37.42
CA GLY A 356 38.02 -7.68 -37.78
C GLY A 356 38.15 -7.15 -39.21
N ASP A 357 37.08 -7.22 -40.00
CA ASP A 357 36.98 -6.61 -41.33
C ASP A 357 36.20 -5.29 -41.24
N SER A 358 36.52 -4.34 -42.11
CA SER A 358 35.89 -3.01 -42.16
C SER A 358 34.85 -2.98 -43.27
N TYR A 359 33.67 -2.43 -42.97
CA TYR A 359 32.55 -2.31 -43.89
C TYR A 359 32.04 -0.87 -43.94
N ASP A 360 31.70 -0.40 -45.14
CA ASP A 360 31.11 0.92 -45.37
C ASP A 360 29.64 0.88 -44.90
N GLN A 361 29.20 1.85 -44.10
CA GLN A 361 27.81 1.90 -43.62
C GLN A 361 26.94 2.72 -44.58
N TRP A 362 25.82 2.13 -45.00
CA TRP A 362 24.87 2.74 -45.93
C TRP A 362 23.54 3.01 -45.27
N ARG A 363 23.02 4.22 -45.48
CA ARG A 363 21.72 4.67 -44.98
C ARG A 363 20.69 4.76 -46.10
N CYS A 364 19.42 4.65 -45.72
CA CYS A 364 18.34 4.90 -46.66
C CYS A 364 18.10 6.40 -46.84
N THR A 365 17.93 6.84 -48.09
CA THR A 365 17.58 8.25 -48.40
C THR A 365 16.20 8.40 -49.03
N TYR A 366 15.60 7.27 -49.41
CA TYR A 366 14.26 7.23 -49.97
C TYR A 366 13.65 5.86 -49.72
N VAL A 367 12.54 5.83 -48.98
CA VAL A 367 11.71 4.64 -48.78
C VAL A 367 10.78 4.44 -49.99
N ASP A 368 10.69 3.20 -50.48
CA ASP A 368 9.87 2.82 -51.64
C ASP A 368 8.48 2.32 -51.21
N SER A 369 8.46 1.33 -50.32
CA SER A 369 7.22 0.69 -49.86
C SER A 369 7.36 0.16 -48.44
N GLN A 370 6.24 -0.06 -47.76
CA GLN A 370 6.20 -0.69 -46.44
C GLN A 370 6.67 -2.16 -46.55
N ARG A 371 7.54 -2.59 -45.64
CA ARG A 371 7.94 -4.01 -45.48
C ARG A 371 7.01 -4.69 -44.48
N ILE A 372 7.17 -4.41 -43.19
CA ILE A 372 6.33 -4.95 -42.10
C ILE A 372 5.83 -3.78 -41.26
N SER A 373 4.57 -3.82 -40.84
CA SER A 373 3.97 -2.76 -40.02
C SER A 373 3.15 -3.34 -38.90
N LEU A 374 3.48 -2.92 -37.68
CA LEU A 374 2.84 -3.37 -36.46
C LEU A 374 1.92 -2.26 -35.91
N ASN A 375 1.18 -1.58 -36.79
CA ASN A 375 0.36 -0.40 -36.46
C ASN A 375 -1.06 -0.71 -35.96
N SER A 376 -1.46 -1.98 -35.84
CA SER A 376 -2.77 -2.41 -35.35
C SER A 376 -2.62 -3.35 -34.15
N SER A 377 -3.52 -3.23 -33.17
CA SER A 377 -3.48 -4.06 -31.96
C SER A 377 -3.86 -5.51 -32.22
N GLY A 378 -3.21 -6.46 -31.53
CA GLY A 378 -3.60 -7.87 -31.47
C GLY A 378 -3.33 -8.69 -32.72
N GLU A 379 -2.55 -8.17 -33.66
CA GLU A 379 -2.39 -8.77 -34.99
C GLU A 379 -0.98 -9.27 -35.29
N SER A 380 0.02 -9.07 -34.41
CA SER A 380 1.40 -9.37 -34.81
C SER A 380 2.12 -10.30 -33.86
N SER A 381 2.34 -11.53 -34.31
CA SER A 381 3.33 -12.44 -33.73
C SER A 381 4.77 -11.86 -33.79
N ASN A 382 4.97 -10.79 -34.56
CA ASN A 382 6.19 -10.00 -34.70
C ASN A 382 6.53 -9.06 -33.51
N LEU A 383 5.75 -9.05 -32.44
CA LEU A 383 6.03 -8.28 -31.23
C LEU A 383 5.85 -9.17 -29.99
N VAL A 384 6.87 -9.21 -29.15
CA VAL A 384 6.82 -9.86 -27.83
C VAL A 384 6.99 -8.80 -26.76
N VAL A 385 6.05 -8.76 -25.81
CA VAL A 385 6.14 -7.91 -24.62
C VAL A 385 6.46 -8.79 -23.43
N LEU A 386 7.58 -8.53 -22.76
CA LEU A 386 8.07 -9.28 -21.62
C LEU A 386 8.16 -8.42 -20.35
N GLN A 387 7.99 -9.05 -19.20
CA GLN A 387 8.11 -8.45 -17.86
C GLN A 387 9.22 -9.13 -17.04
N ASP A 388 9.48 -8.62 -15.83
CA ASP A 388 10.47 -9.21 -14.92
C ASP A 388 10.25 -10.71 -14.69
N GLY A 389 11.36 -11.47 -14.62
CA GLY A 389 11.35 -12.91 -14.38
C GLY A 389 10.92 -13.76 -15.58
N GLU A 390 10.51 -13.17 -16.71
CA GLU A 390 10.21 -13.92 -17.93
C GLU A 390 11.48 -14.31 -18.68
N GLN A 391 11.39 -15.44 -19.39
CA GLN A 391 12.49 -15.93 -20.19
C GLN A 391 12.58 -15.09 -21.47
N VAL A 392 13.68 -14.37 -21.64
CA VAL A 392 14.09 -13.94 -22.98
C VAL A 392 14.50 -15.21 -23.71
N PRO A 393 13.88 -15.54 -24.85
CA PRO A 393 14.33 -16.71 -25.58
C PRO A 393 15.77 -16.48 -26.09
N ASN A 394 16.49 -17.56 -26.43
CA ASN A 394 17.90 -17.50 -26.85
C ASN A 394 18.05 -16.90 -28.25
N PHE A 395 17.59 -15.67 -28.43
CA PHE A 395 17.71 -14.94 -29.68
C PHE A 395 19.17 -14.60 -29.89
N GLY A 396 19.72 -15.16 -30.97
CA GLY A 396 21.04 -14.79 -31.45
C GLY A 396 21.01 -13.40 -32.07
N ALA A 397 21.91 -13.20 -33.02
CA ALA A 397 21.84 -12.10 -33.98
C ALA A 397 21.74 -12.74 -35.36
N ALA A 398 20.89 -12.24 -36.25
CA ALA A 398 20.75 -12.76 -37.61
C ALA A 398 22.04 -12.60 -38.42
N GLY A 399 22.82 -11.55 -38.12
CA GLY A 399 24.11 -11.26 -38.72
C GLY A 399 25.22 -10.98 -37.71
N PRO A 400 26.50 -11.20 -38.05
CA PRO A 400 27.63 -10.84 -37.18
C PRO A 400 27.80 -9.33 -36.94
N GLU A 401 27.17 -8.50 -37.77
CA GLU A 401 27.11 -7.03 -37.66
C GLU A 401 26.10 -6.55 -36.61
N GLN A 402 25.16 -7.41 -36.24
CA GLN A 402 24.08 -7.11 -35.32
C GLN A 402 24.45 -7.52 -33.88
N ARG A 403 23.91 -6.78 -32.91
CA ARG A 403 23.94 -7.15 -31.50
C ARG A 403 22.79 -8.12 -31.20
N GLY A 404 23.08 -9.18 -30.45
CA GLY A 404 22.01 -10.02 -29.89
C GLY A 404 21.35 -9.36 -28.68
N LEU A 405 20.20 -9.88 -28.24
CA LEU A 405 19.49 -9.34 -27.07
C LEU A 405 20.33 -9.30 -25.79
N GLY A 406 21.24 -10.25 -25.61
CA GLY A 406 22.15 -10.25 -24.45
C GLY A 406 23.07 -9.03 -24.38
N GLU A 407 23.43 -8.44 -25.53
CA GLU A 407 24.24 -7.23 -25.59
C GLU A 407 23.38 -5.97 -25.43
N ILE A 408 22.17 -5.96 -26.01
CA ILE A 408 21.25 -4.80 -25.92
C ILE A 408 20.66 -4.65 -24.51
N LEU A 409 20.23 -5.75 -23.89
CA LEU A 409 19.64 -5.76 -22.55
C LEU A 409 20.70 -5.69 -21.44
N ASP A 410 21.94 -6.09 -21.74
CA ASP A 410 23.10 -6.05 -20.85
C ASP A 410 22.79 -6.61 -19.45
N SER A 411 22.81 -5.78 -18.41
CA SER A 411 22.58 -6.19 -17.02
C SER A 411 21.13 -6.57 -16.69
N ARG A 412 20.20 -6.37 -17.62
CA ARG A 412 18.76 -6.70 -17.47
C ARG A 412 18.41 -8.13 -17.86
N ILE A 413 19.39 -8.94 -18.27
CA ILE A 413 19.20 -10.35 -18.56
C ILE A 413 20.30 -11.15 -17.84
N ASP A 414 19.90 -12.20 -17.12
CA ASP A 414 20.85 -13.01 -16.38
C ASP A 414 21.54 -14.07 -17.26
N GLY A 415 22.49 -14.81 -16.70
CA GLY A 415 23.21 -15.87 -17.41
C GLY A 415 22.36 -17.08 -17.82
N THR A 416 21.08 -17.12 -17.43
CA THR A 416 20.10 -18.13 -17.83
C THR A 416 19.15 -17.63 -18.92
N GLY A 417 19.25 -16.35 -19.28
CA GLY A 417 18.35 -15.68 -20.22
C GLY A 417 17.06 -15.15 -19.58
N THR A 418 17.00 -15.09 -18.25
CA THR A 418 15.83 -14.58 -17.53
C THR A 418 15.96 -13.06 -17.37
N LEU A 419 14.88 -12.31 -17.66
CA LEU A 419 14.83 -10.87 -17.43
C LEU A 419 14.99 -10.54 -15.95
N GLN A 420 15.73 -9.47 -15.68
CA GLN A 420 15.99 -8.87 -14.38
C GLN A 420 15.58 -7.40 -14.47
N LEU A 421 14.28 -7.16 -14.46
CA LEU A 421 13.65 -5.86 -14.60
C LEU A 421 13.05 -5.41 -13.27
N ALA A 422 12.80 -4.12 -13.10
CA ALA A 422 11.88 -3.69 -12.07
C ALA A 422 10.44 -4.13 -12.45
N SER A 423 9.56 -4.35 -11.48
CA SER A 423 8.18 -4.80 -11.76
C SER A 423 7.30 -3.75 -12.47
N ASN A 424 7.85 -2.56 -12.72
CA ASN A 424 7.23 -1.50 -13.52
C ASN A 424 7.91 -1.29 -14.88
N GLU A 425 8.87 -2.15 -15.24
CA GLU A 425 9.59 -2.13 -16.51
C GLU A 425 9.12 -3.28 -17.41
N PHE A 426 8.97 -2.98 -18.69
CA PHE A 426 8.51 -3.92 -19.71
C PHE A 426 9.37 -3.80 -20.96
N VAL A 427 9.77 -4.91 -21.55
CA VAL A 427 10.59 -4.92 -22.76
C VAL A 427 9.75 -5.37 -23.94
N PHE A 428 9.78 -4.59 -25.02
CA PHE A 428 9.12 -4.83 -26.29
C PHE A 428 10.19 -5.26 -27.29
N LEU A 429 10.08 -6.49 -27.79
CA LEU A 429 11.01 -7.12 -28.72
C LEU A 429 10.33 -7.24 -30.09
N TYR A 430 10.94 -6.66 -31.10
CA TYR A 430 10.35 -6.54 -32.44
C TYR A 430 11.09 -7.41 -33.43
N GLU A 431 10.32 -8.13 -34.25
CA GLU A 431 10.78 -8.78 -35.47
C GLU A 431 10.18 -8.03 -36.67
N LEU A 432 11.02 -7.38 -37.45
CA LEU A 432 10.67 -6.46 -38.53
C LEU A 432 11.26 -6.87 -39.88
N SER A 433 11.87 -8.05 -39.95
CA SER A 433 12.49 -8.62 -41.14
C SER A 433 11.68 -9.79 -41.73
N GLU A 434 11.03 -10.61 -40.89
CA GLU A 434 10.24 -11.80 -41.28
C GLU A 434 8.75 -11.65 -40.90
N GLU A 435 7.82 -11.83 -41.84
CA GLU A 435 6.38 -11.64 -41.58
C GLU A 435 5.75 -12.86 -40.88
N ASN A 436 4.91 -12.65 -39.86
CA ASN A 436 4.31 -13.72 -39.04
C ASN A 436 5.37 -14.58 -38.32
N ALA A 437 6.40 -13.93 -37.80
CA ALA A 437 7.44 -14.59 -37.03
C ALA A 437 6.89 -15.34 -35.82
N ASP A 438 7.53 -16.44 -35.45
CA ASP A 438 7.19 -17.25 -34.28
C ASP A 438 8.34 -17.17 -33.27
N PRO A 439 8.11 -16.64 -32.05
CA PRO A 439 9.18 -16.52 -31.06
C PRO A 439 9.68 -17.89 -30.56
N ASP A 440 8.90 -18.96 -30.73
CA ASP A 440 9.34 -20.32 -30.37
C ASP A 440 10.39 -20.89 -31.35
N ASP A 441 10.50 -20.33 -32.56
CA ASP A 441 11.42 -20.77 -33.64
C ASP A 441 12.67 -19.87 -33.77
N ALA A 442 12.84 -18.89 -32.88
CA ALA A 442 13.90 -17.88 -32.93
C ALA A 442 15.22 -18.28 -32.18
N ASP A 443 15.42 -19.57 -31.90
CA ASP A 443 16.59 -20.08 -31.16
C ASP A 443 17.86 -20.30 -32.02
N GLY A 444 17.75 -20.06 -33.32
CA GLY A 444 18.78 -20.28 -34.33
C GLY A 444 19.55 -19.02 -34.74
N SER A 445 20.44 -19.18 -35.73
CA SER A 445 21.06 -18.04 -36.43
C SER A 445 20.18 -17.65 -37.63
N GLY A 446 19.88 -16.35 -37.76
CA GLY A 446 18.97 -15.82 -38.77
C GLY A 446 17.56 -15.60 -38.24
N ASP A 447 16.67 -15.13 -39.10
CA ASP A 447 15.31 -14.72 -38.71
C ASP A 447 14.41 -15.95 -38.37
N PRO A 448 13.45 -15.80 -37.45
CA PRO A 448 13.25 -14.61 -36.63
C PRO A 448 14.24 -14.53 -35.46
N ASP A 449 14.61 -13.33 -35.05
CA ASP A 449 15.52 -13.09 -33.93
C ASP A 449 15.08 -11.94 -33.00
N TYR A 450 14.03 -11.18 -33.35
CA TYR A 450 13.34 -10.23 -32.47
C TYR A 450 14.24 -9.16 -31.81
N ASN A 451 15.47 -8.98 -32.29
CA ASN A 451 16.39 -7.92 -31.90
C ASN A 451 16.33 -6.73 -32.88
N ASP A 452 15.57 -6.84 -33.99
CA ASP A 452 15.41 -5.80 -35.01
C ASP A 452 15.08 -4.44 -34.38
N ALA A 453 14.30 -4.47 -33.30
CA ALA A 453 14.30 -3.40 -32.32
C ALA A 453 13.98 -3.88 -30.91
N VAL A 454 14.49 -3.15 -29.93
CA VAL A 454 14.24 -3.38 -28.51
C VAL A 454 13.83 -2.07 -27.85
N VAL A 455 12.65 -2.05 -27.24
CA VAL A 455 12.13 -0.87 -26.53
C VAL A 455 11.86 -1.23 -25.07
N LEU A 456 12.31 -0.39 -24.14
CA LEU A 456 11.97 -0.46 -22.73
C LEU A 456 10.85 0.53 -22.43
N VAL A 457 9.79 0.06 -21.76
CA VAL A 457 8.70 0.89 -21.25
C VAL A 457 8.71 0.81 -19.73
N THR A 458 8.93 1.95 -19.08
CA THR A 458 8.90 2.08 -17.62
C THR A 458 7.66 2.87 -17.22
N ILE A 459 6.80 2.29 -16.40
CA ILE A 459 5.61 2.97 -15.85
C ILE A 459 5.91 3.44 -14.43
N GLU A 460 5.50 4.65 -14.07
CA GLU A 460 5.62 5.15 -12.70
C GLU A 460 4.27 5.70 -12.25
N GLN A 461 3.82 5.38 -11.04
CA GLN A 461 2.57 5.91 -10.53
C GLN A 461 2.70 7.43 -10.37
N SER A 462 1.70 8.18 -10.84
CA SER A 462 1.72 9.64 -10.72
C SER A 462 1.22 10.05 -9.35
N TRP A 463 1.89 11.04 -8.76
CA TRP A 463 1.62 11.53 -7.41
C TRP A 463 0.51 12.58 -7.39
N ASN A 464 -0.70 12.21 -7.79
CA ASN A 464 -1.86 13.11 -7.82
C ASN A 464 -2.90 12.72 -6.75
N GLY A 465 -2.45 12.63 -5.48
CA GLY A 465 -3.28 12.36 -4.30
C GLY A 465 -3.33 10.89 -3.89
N ILE A 466 -3.64 10.63 -2.60
CA ILE A 466 -3.59 9.30 -1.96
C ILE A 466 -4.47 8.25 -2.66
N GLY A 467 -5.62 8.66 -3.20
CA GLY A 467 -6.57 7.75 -3.85
C GLY A 467 -6.06 7.06 -5.12
N ASP A 468 -4.93 7.52 -5.66
CA ASP A 468 -4.30 6.92 -6.84
C ASP A 468 -3.24 5.87 -6.47
N PHE A 469 -2.95 5.63 -5.18
CA PHE A 469 -1.97 4.65 -4.72
C PHE A 469 -2.62 3.31 -4.34
N SER A 470 -1.91 2.22 -4.58
CA SER A 470 -2.31 0.90 -4.07
C SER A 470 -2.10 0.77 -2.55
N ILE A 471 -1.37 1.70 -1.94
CA ILE A 471 -1.24 1.87 -0.49
C ILE A 471 -1.72 3.27 -0.13
N SER A 472 -2.81 3.34 0.63
CA SER A 472 -3.40 4.57 1.18
C SER A 472 -3.35 4.51 2.69
N ILE A 473 -2.61 5.41 3.32
CA ILE A 473 -2.52 5.49 4.79
C ILE A 473 -2.80 6.93 5.21
N GLU A 474 -3.99 7.18 5.75
CA GLU A 474 -4.38 8.47 6.29
C GLU A 474 -3.95 8.54 7.76
N LYS A 475 -3.26 9.60 8.17
CA LYS A 475 -2.69 9.71 9.52
C LYS A 475 -3.32 10.89 10.26
N ASP A 476 -4.16 10.58 11.24
CA ASP A 476 -4.75 11.56 12.15
C ASP A 476 -3.89 11.76 13.41
N GLN A 477 -3.48 13.00 13.69
CA GLN A 477 -2.83 13.35 14.96
C GLN A 477 -3.83 14.08 15.85
N ILE A 478 -4.22 13.44 16.96
CA ILE A 478 -5.20 14.01 17.90
C ILE A 478 -4.53 14.32 19.23
N ILE A 479 -4.66 15.56 19.67
CA ILE A 479 -4.24 16.01 21.01
C ILE A 479 -5.47 16.05 21.91
N VAL A 480 -5.42 15.35 23.05
CA VAL A 480 -6.46 15.32 24.06
C VAL A 480 -6.00 16.09 25.31
N GLU A 481 -6.82 17.03 25.76
CA GLU A 481 -6.56 17.90 26.91
C GLU A 481 -7.77 17.92 27.86
N GLU A 482 -7.57 18.28 29.14
CA GLU A 482 -8.68 18.52 30.08
C GLU A 482 -9.53 19.73 29.67
N ASP A 483 -10.85 19.65 29.86
CA ASP A 483 -11.76 20.79 29.62
C ASP A 483 -11.77 21.78 30.81
N ASP A 484 -10.95 22.82 30.71
CA ASP A 484 -10.82 23.86 31.74
C ASP A 484 -12.02 24.82 31.85
N GLU A 485 -12.94 24.89 30.86
CA GLU A 485 -14.01 25.91 30.87
C GLU A 485 -15.20 25.54 31.79
N GLU A 486 -15.46 24.25 32.03
CA GLU A 486 -16.60 23.81 32.84
C GLU A 486 -16.32 23.87 34.36
N ASN A 487 -15.04 23.81 34.77
CA ASN A 487 -14.65 23.90 36.18
C ASN A 487 -14.76 25.32 36.76
N SER A 488 -14.98 26.34 35.91
CA SER A 488 -15.18 27.72 36.36
C SER A 488 -16.62 28.07 36.79
N ARG A 489 -17.61 27.20 36.49
CA ARG A 489 -19.04 27.52 36.69
C ARG A 489 -19.67 26.95 37.97
N THR A 490 -18.92 26.27 38.83
CA THR A 490 -19.46 25.58 40.01
C THR A 490 -19.02 26.12 41.38
N VAL A 491 -18.92 27.45 41.60
CA VAL A 491 -19.12 28.00 42.97
C VAL A 491 -19.63 29.46 42.97
N PRO A 492 -20.93 29.71 43.24
CA PRO A 492 -21.36 30.97 43.87
C PRO A 492 -21.41 30.78 45.39
N GLY A 493 -20.54 31.51 46.09
CA GLY A 493 -20.31 31.40 47.53
C GLY A 493 -21.55 31.65 48.40
N LEU A 494 -21.70 30.80 49.42
CA LEU A 494 -22.50 31.06 50.60
C LEU A 494 -21.86 32.19 51.41
N VAL A 495 -22.52 33.35 51.46
CA VAL A 495 -22.20 34.44 52.39
C VAL A 495 -22.67 34.04 53.79
N PRO A 496 -21.82 34.09 54.84
CA PRO A 496 -22.28 33.91 56.21
C PRO A 496 -22.90 35.24 56.70
N THR A 497 -24.16 35.20 57.09
CA THR A 497 -24.81 36.27 57.84
C THR A 497 -24.26 36.32 59.27
N ALA A 498 -23.77 37.49 59.68
CA ALA A 498 -23.57 37.89 61.06
C ALA A 498 -24.70 38.83 61.50
#